data_AF-A0A936SYW8-F1
#
_entry.id   AF-A0A936SYW8-F1
#
_cell.length_a   1.000
_cell.length_b   1.000
_cell.length_c   1.000
_cell.angle_alpha   90.00
_cell.angle_beta   90.00
_cell.angle_gamma   90.00
#
_symmetry.space_group_name_H-M   'P 1'
#
loop_
_entity.id
_entity.type
_entity.pdbx_description
1 polymer ?
#
loop_
_entity_poly.entity_id
_entity_poly.type
_entity_poly.pdbx_seq_one_letter_code
_entity_poly.pdbx_strand_id
1 'polypeptide(L)'
;MFDIYATQRLAGAYDVRQTARLVARYHYIEAQLMRVMAGKLASVPEWEAKCLLGLHLWHDSLHAHDLLARLTDLRWPRKAPLNPGAATLALMALLDATPDTPALLTGIYRAIKPALAAAYTAHLAAAAPVADEPTCYLLRRTLAEERAHIEQGQALLATLPQPDPATAAGWQARFEQALDAIGGLNIPTEIEREAVHSFEGQAVAPAPQVAARDARFTIEHAGFGQAPAGPEEQARFMAHRDADNEMHAAELLGRSLYEHPEMPWEYHIDMARQLWDEVRHAVLYQKYLERLGGALGDYPSIPGNYTYRIGLDFTHRLYDLHLRGEKLGMPDLIRYREQARAAGDEDYALLNDYVHADEVPHVKNGRWLSWLLGDDAAAFKRVERETMQIRAAYERAHQDDPLLKAYTGLAPALLGTDS
;
A
#
# COMPACT_ATOMS: atom_id res chain seq x y z
N MET A 1 44.09 20.80 9.72
CA MET A 1 42.65 21.15 9.64
C MET A 1 42.04 20.19 8.62
N PHE A 2 40.98 19.48 8.98
CA PHE A 2 40.29 18.59 8.05
C PHE A 2 39.16 19.37 7.38
N ASP A 3 39.23 19.51 6.06
CA ASP A 3 38.21 20.17 5.25
C ASP A 3 37.37 19.10 4.53
N ILE A 4 36.11 19.00 4.91
CA ILE A 4 35.16 18.02 4.38
C ILE A 4 34.79 18.28 2.91
N TYR A 5 35.15 19.45 2.36
CA TYR A 5 34.86 19.85 0.99
C TYR A 5 36.08 19.87 0.06
N ALA A 6 37.25 19.46 0.55
CA ALA A 6 38.53 19.58 -0.18
C ALA A 6 38.52 18.94 -1.58
N THR A 7 37.73 17.89 -1.80
CA THR A 7 37.60 17.19 -3.09
C THR A 7 36.31 17.52 -3.84
N GLN A 8 35.47 18.41 -3.32
CA GLN A 8 34.16 18.71 -3.88
C GLN A 8 34.25 19.85 -4.89
N ARG A 9 33.49 19.72 -5.98
CA ARG A 9 33.39 20.74 -7.03
C ARG A 9 32.20 21.68 -6.76
N LEU A 10 32.36 22.95 -7.12
CA LEU A 10 31.26 23.92 -7.09
C LEU A 10 30.29 23.73 -8.26
N ALA A 11 30.81 23.50 -9.46
CA ALA A 11 30.01 23.44 -10.68
C ALA A 11 29.44 22.02 -10.93
N GLY A 12 28.24 21.98 -11.51
CA GLY A 12 27.58 20.79 -12.03
C GLY A 12 26.94 21.07 -13.39
N ALA A 13 26.32 20.06 -13.99
CA ALA A 13 25.70 20.15 -15.31
C ALA A 13 24.27 20.71 -15.29
N TYR A 14 23.63 20.75 -14.11
CA TYR A 14 22.27 21.24 -13.96
C TYR A 14 22.22 22.57 -13.22
N ASP A 15 21.44 23.50 -13.76
CA ASP A 15 20.96 24.65 -12.98
C ASP A 15 19.74 24.27 -12.12
N VAL A 16 19.30 25.19 -11.27
CA VAL A 16 18.17 24.97 -10.36
C VAL A 16 16.88 24.63 -11.10
N ARG A 17 16.63 25.20 -12.29
CA ARG A 17 15.41 24.94 -13.07
C ARG A 17 15.45 23.52 -13.65
N GLN A 18 16.60 23.09 -14.15
CA GLN A 18 16.81 21.74 -14.65
C GLN A 18 16.69 20.70 -13.53
N THR A 19 17.29 20.97 -12.35
CA THR A 19 17.12 20.12 -11.17
C THR A 19 15.65 20.01 -10.78
N ALA A 20 14.91 21.14 -10.72
CA ALA A 20 13.50 21.13 -10.36
C ALA A 20 12.67 20.24 -11.29
N ARG A 21 12.88 20.32 -12.61
CA ARG A 21 12.20 19.48 -13.60
C ARG A 21 12.49 17.99 -13.41
N LEU A 22 13.75 17.64 -13.19
CA LEU A 22 14.15 16.25 -12.94
C LEU A 22 13.52 15.72 -11.65
N VAL A 23 13.61 16.48 -10.54
CA VAL A 23 12.99 16.11 -9.26
C VAL A 23 11.47 15.98 -9.41
N ALA A 24 10.84 16.80 -10.24
CA ALA A 24 9.39 16.75 -10.45
C ALA A 24 8.98 15.50 -11.22
N ARG A 25 9.79 15.09 -12.21
CA ARG A 25 9.61 13.82 -12.91
C ARG A 25 9.84 12.62 -11.98
N TYR A 26 10.86 12.66 -11.14
CA TYR A 26 11.13 11.61 -10.16
C TYR A 26 9.96 11.46 -9.20
N HIS A 27 9.49 12.56 -8.61
CA HIS A 27 8.29 12.59 -7.77
C HIS A 27 7.10 11.96 -8.48
N TYR A 28 6.85 12.36 -9.74
CA TYR A 28 5.73 11.83 -10.51
C TYR A 28 5.82 10.31 -10.66
N ILE A 29 6.97 9.77 -11.02
CA ILE A 29 7.14 8.32 -11.25
C ILE A 29 7.00 7.55 -9.94
N GLU A 30 7.63 7.99 -8.85
CA GLU A 30 7.51 7.38 -7.52
C GLU A 30 6.05 7.40 -7.04
N ALA A 31 5.36 8.54 -7.19
CA ALA A 31 3.94 8.66 -6.83
C ALA A 31 3.05 7.70 -7.63
N GLN A 32 3.32 7.54 -8.93
CA GLN A 32 2.56 6.62 -9.78
C GLN A 32 2.85 5.16 -9.49
N LEU A 33 4.10 4.80 -9.17
CA LEU A 33 4.44 3.46 -8.70
C LEU A 33 3.68 3.13 -7.42
N MET A 34 3.71 4.02 -6.42
CA MET A 34 2.88 3.91 -5.21
C MET A 34 1.40 3.67 -5.57
N ARG A 35 0.82 4.53 -6.43
CA ARG A 35 -0.59 4.45 -6.80
C ARG A 35 -0.94 3.14 -7.50
N VAL A 36 -0.18 2.73 -8.50
CA VAL A 36 -0.48 1.52 -9.28
C VAL A 36 -0.31 0.27 -8.42
N MET A 37 0.73 0.19 -7.59
CA MET A 37 0.90 -0.93 -6.66
C MET A 37 -0.27 -1.03 -5.67
N ALA A 38 -0.72 0.11 -5.12
CA ALA A 38 -1.89 0.17 -4.25
C ALA A 38 -3.17 -0.31 -4.95
N GLY A 39 -3.41 0.13 -6.20
CA GLY A 39 -4.58 -0.27 -6.99
C GLY A 39 -4.58 -1.74 -7.40
N LYS A 40 -3.41 -2.33 -7.62
CA LYS A 40 -3.25 -3.74 -8.03
C LYS A 40 -3.30 -4.72 -6.87
N LEU A 41 -3.11 -4.27 -5.63
CA LEU A 41 -2.94 -5.15 -4.46
C LEU A 41 -4.06 -6.19 -4.30
N ALA A 42 -5.32 -5.77 -4.48
CA ALA A 42 -6.48 -6.65 -4.39
C ALA A 42 -6.60 -7.65 -5.56
N SER A 43 -6.00 -7.35 -6.71
CA SER A 43 -6.07 -8.20 -7.91
C SER A 43 -4.91 -9.18 -8.04
N VAL A 44 -3.79 -8.91 -7.37
CA VAL A 44 -2.63 -9.82 -7.28
C VAL A 44 -2.99 -11.00 -6.37
N PRO A 45 -2.94 -12.27 -6.82
CA PRO A 45 -3.29 -13.40 -5.96
C PRO A 45 -2.18 -13.77 -4.96
N GLU A 46 -0.91 -13.61 -5.33
CA GLU A 46 0.22 -14.15 -4.55
C GLU A 46 0.47 -13.34 -3.27
N TRP A 47 0.42 -14.02 -2.12
CA TRP A 47 0.62 -13.40 -0.81
C TRP A 47 1.94 -12.65 -0.72
N GLU A 48 3.04 -13.27 -1.14
CA GLU A 48 4.39 -12.70 -1.08
C GLU A 48 4.51 -11.46 -1.98
N ALA A 49 3.80 -11.44 -3.10
CA ALA A 49 3.73 -10.26 -3.96
C ALA A 49 2.96 -9.13 -3.29
N LYS A 50 1.83 -9.40 -2.63
CA LYS A 50 1.13 -8.38 -1.83
C LYS A 50 2.03 -7.80 -0.74
N CYS A 51 2.77 -8.64 -0.02
CA CYS A 51 3.71 -8.20 1.00
C CYS A 51 4.81 -7.28 0.44
N LEU A 52 5.42 -7.68 -0.68
CA LEU A 52 6.47 -6.90 -1.32
C LEU A 52 5.96 -5.56 -1.86
N LEU A 53 4.83 -5.59 -2.57
CA LEU A 53 4.20 -4.39 -3.12
C LEU A 53 3.78 -3.42 -2.02
N GLY A 54 3.24 -3.92 -0.90
CA GLY A 54 2.89 -3.11 0.27
C GLY A 54 4.08 -2.39 0.90
N LEU A 55 5.23 -3.06 0.99
CA LEU A 55 6.47 -2.44 1.46
C LEU A 55 6.95 -1.36 0.50
N HIS A 56 7.09 -1.71 -0.78
CA HIS A 56 7.68 -0.83 -1.78
C HIS A 56 6.79 0.36 -2.09
N LEU A 57 5.46 0.21 -2.09
CA LEU A 57 4.56 1.35 -2.27
C LEU A 57 4.66 2.36 -1.12
N TRP A 58 4.91 1.89 0.11
CA TRP A 58 5.14 2.80 1.22
C TRP A 58 6.48 3.52 1.08
N HIS A 59 7.56 2.82 0.72
CA HIS A 59 8.83 3.48 0.43
C HIS A 59 8.71 4.50 -0.72
N ASP A 60 8.04 4.14 -1.81
CA ASP A 60 7.78 5.04 -2.94
C ASP A 60 6.95 6.26 -2.51
N SER A 61 6.04 6.10 -1.55
CA SER A 61 5.31 7.22 -0.94
C SER A 61 6.25 8.19 -0.21
N LEU A 62 7.23 7.67 0.53
CA LEU A 62 8.24 8.47 1.22
C LEU A 62 9.17 9.17 0.23
N HIS A 63 9.64 8.45 -0.79
CA HIS A 63 10.45 9.00 -1.88
C HIS A 63 9.71 10.15 -2.56
N ALA A 64 8.46 9.91 -2.97
CA ALA A 64 7.63 10.91 -3.63
C ALA A 64 7.38 12.11 -2.71
N HIS A 65 7.14 11.90 -1.41
CA HIS A 65 6.92 12.97 -0.44
C HIS A 65 8.16 13.88 -0.32
N ASP A 66 9.34 13.29 -0.13
CA ASP A 66 10.58 14.04 0.03
C ASP A 66 10.97 14.78 -1.26
N LEU A 67 10.74 14.17 -2.43
CA LEU A 67 10.96 14.81 -3.73
C LEU A 67 9.99 15.98 -3.94
N LEU A 68 8.72 15.84 -3.56
CA LEU A 68 7.74 16.93 -3.62
C LEU A 68 8.11 18.09 -2.70
N ALA A 69 8.57 17.79 -1.48
CA ALA A 69 9.07 18.79 -0.55
C ALA A 69 10.28 19.54 -1.17
N ARG A 70 11.21 18.80 -1.79
CA ARG A 70 12.40 19.37 -2.43
C ARG A 70 12.06 20.32 -3.59
N LEU A 71 11.00 20.09 -4.35
CA LEU A 71 10.56 21.00 -5.41
C LEU A 71 10.31 22.42 -4.89
N THR A 72 9.73 22.53 -3.71
CA THR A 72 9.44 23.83 -3.09
C THR A 72 10.72 24.64 -2.87
N ASP A 73 11.80 23.99 -2.43
CA ASP A 73 13.09 24.64 -2.20
C ASP A 73 13.78 25.04 -3.50
N LEU A 74 13.52 24.30 -4.58
CA LEU A 74 14.07 24.57 -5.92
C LEU A 74 13.32 25.68 -6.67
N ARG A 75 12.48 26.46 -5.97
CA ARG A 75 11.66 27.56 -6.50
C ARG A 75 10.64 27.08 -7.55
N TRP A 76 10.21 25.82 -7.44
CA TRP A 76 9.05 25.32 -8.18
C TRP A 76 7.77 25.93 -7.60
N PRO A 77 6.75 26.28 -8.41
CA PRO A 77 5.47 26.77 -7.93
C PRO A 77 4.86 25.83 -6.89
N ARG A 78 4.55 26.36 -5.71
CA ARG A 78 4.00 25.57 -4.60
C ARG A 78 2.60 25.09 -4.98
N LYS A 79 2.39 23.76 -4.92
CA LYS A 79 1.14 22.97 -4.91
C LYS A 79 0.81 22.12 -6.14
N ALA A 80 1.62 22.13 -7.20
CA ALA A 80 1.33 21.33 -8.38
C ALA A 80 2.51 20.44 -8.78
N PRO A 81 2.36 19.11 -8.71
CA PRO A 81 3.32 18.19 -9.32
C PRO A 81 3.33 18.38 -10.85
N LEU A 82 4.32 17.79 -11.50
CA LEU A 82 4.53 17.91 -12.93
C LEU A 82 3.43 17.23 -13.75
N ASN A 83 3.02 17.84 -14.87
CA ASN A 83 2.49 17.06 -15.99
C ASN A 83 3.68 16.44 -16.76
N PRO A 84 3.85 15.12 -16.75
CA PRO A 84 5.08 14.45 -17.18
C PRO A 84 5.15 14.25 -18.71
N GLY A 85 4.19 14.81 -19.46
CA GLY A 85 4.04 14.60 -20.90
C GLY A 85 3.39 13.27 -21.28
N ALA A 86 2.97 13.17 -22.54
CA ALA A 86 2.19 12.03 -23.04
C ALA A 86 2.93 10.68 -22.97
N ALA A 87 4.25 10.66 -23.20
CA ALA A 87 5.04 9.44 -23.16
C ALA A 87 5.07 8.82 -21.76
N THR A 88 5.30 9.63 -20.73
CA THR A 88 5.31 9.16 -19.33
C THR A 88 3.91 8.73 -18.88
N LEU A 89 2.85 9.47 -19.27
CA LEU A 89 1.47 9.06 -19.03
C LEU A 89 1.17 7.68 -19.65
N ALA A 90 1.64 7.44 -20.88
CA ALA A 90 1.45 6.17 -21.57
C ALA A 90 2.21 5.02 -20.89
N LEU A 91 3.43 5.26 -20.37
CA LEU A 91 4.17 4.28 -19.59
C LEU A 91 3.43 3.87 -18.30
N MET A 92 2.87 4.84 -17.56
CA MET A 92 2.11 4.56 -16.34
C MET A 92 0.80 3.85 -16.65
N ALA A 93 0.10 4.24 -17.72
CA ALA A 93 -1.10 3.55 -18.19
C ALA A 93 -0.81 2.11 -18.63
N LEU A 94 0.35 1.86 -19.27
CA LEU A 94 0.80 0.52 -19.62
C LEU A 94 1.02 -0.35 -18.37
N LEU A 95 1.63 0.21 -17.32
CA LEU A 95 1.83 -0.48 -16.04
C LEU A 95 0.50 -0.81 -15.36
N ASP A 96 -0.43 0.15 -15.33
CA ASP A 96 -1.76 -0.04 -14.73
C ASP A 96 -2.61 -1.05 -15.54
N ALA A 97 -2.31 -1.22 -16.83
CA ALA A 97 -2.98 -2.17 -17.70
C ALA A 97 -2.39 -3.60 -17.68
N THR A 98 -1.39 -3.89 -16.85
CA THR A 98 -0.82 -5.24 -16.80
C THR A 98 -1.86 -6.28 -16.37
N PRO A 99 -1.91 -7.45 -17.03
CA PRO A 99 -2.97 -8.43 -16.84
C PRO A 99 -2.74 -9.34 -15.63
N ASP A 100 -1.48 -9.54 -15.23
CA ASP A 100 -1.07 -10.51 -14.23
C ASP A 100 0.15 -10.05 -13.43
N THR A 101 0.46 -10.78 -12.36
CA THR A 101 1.56 -10.48 -11.45
C THR A 101 2.92 -10.48 -12.18
N PRO A 102 3.28 -11.49 -13.01
CA PRO A 102 4.56 -11.45 -13.74
C PRO A 102 4.75 -10.21 -14.63
N ALA A 103 3.71 -9.79 -15.37
CA ALA A 103 3.76 -8.58 -16.19
C ALA A 103 3.90 -7.31 -15.34
N LEU A 104 3.17 -7.22 -14.22
CA LEU A 104 3.30 -6.13 -13.25
C LEU A 104 4.72 -6.02 -12.68
N LEU A 105 5.24 -7.11 -12.12
CA LEU A 105 6.60 -7.13 -11.54
C LEU A 105 7.68 -6.89 -12.59
N THR A 106 7.48 -7.33 -13.84
CA THR A 106 8.39 -6.99 -14.96
C THR A 106 8.42 -5.48 -15.19
N GLY A 107 7.26 -4.83 -15.28
CA GLY A 107 7.16 -3.38 -15.45
C GLY A 107 7.84 -2.61 -14.31
N ILE A 108 7.59 -3.02 -13.05
CA ILE A 108 8.17 -2.35 -11.88
C ILE A 108 9.68 -2.61 -11.79
N TYR A 109 10.10 -3.88 -11.72
CA TYR A 109 11.44 -4.26 -11.26
C TYR A 109 12.45 -4.60 -12.37
N ARG A 110 12.00 -4.77 -13.62
CA ARG A 110 12.89 -4.95 -14.78
C ARG A 110 12.93 -3.75 -15.71
N ALA A 111 11.98 -2.81 -15.60
CA ALA A 111 11.92 -1.63 -16.45
C ALA A 111 11.97 -0.31 -15.66
N ILE A 112 10.90 0.04 -14.93
CA ILE A 112 10.73 1.41 -14.39
C ILE A 112 11.71 1.71 -13.26
N LYS A 113 11.79 0.88 -12.21
CA LYS A 113 12.73 1.09 -11.10
C LYS A 113 14.20 1.05 -11.55
N PRO A 114 14.64 0.11 -12.42
CA PRO A 114 15.98 0.18 -13.02
C PRO A 114 16.26 1.48 -13.79
N ALA A 115 15.31 1.96 -14.59
CA ALA A 115 15.46 3.23 -15.30
C ALA A 115 15.56 4.42 -14.33
N LEU A 116 14.80 4.38 -13.23
CA LEU A 116 14.82 5.40 -12.18
C LEU A 116 16.14 5.39 -11.40
N ALA A 117 16.65 4.22 -11.02
CA ALA A 117 17.95 4.05 -10.39
C ALA A 117 19.11 4.53 -11.30
N ALA A 118 19.03 4.26 -12.61
CA ALA A 118 19.96 4.79 -13.59
C ALA A 118 19.89 6.31 -13.67
N ALA A 119 18.68 6.89 -13.61
CA ALA A 119 18.48 8.32 -13.64
C ALA A 119 19.01 9.02 -12.38
N TYR A 120 18.79 8.45 -11.19
CA TYR A 120 19.37 8.95 -9.94
C TYR A 120 20.90 8.87 -9.95
N THR A 121 21.46 7.78 -10.46
CA THR A 121 22.91 7.62 -10.62
C THR A 121 23.49 8.69 -11.55
N ALA A 122 22.85 8.91 -12.71
CA ALA A 122 23.25 9.94 -13.67
C ALA A 122 23.10 11.35 -13.07
N HIS A 123 22.04 11.60 -12.31
CA HIS A 123 21.83 12.86 -11.62
C HIS A 123 22.96 13.15 -10.65
N LEU A 124 23.29 12.19 -9.78
CA LEU A 124 24.37 12.33 -8.80
C LEU A 124 25.74 12.58 -9.45
N ALA A 125 26.01 11.97 -10.61
CA ALA A 125 27.24 12.21 -11.37
C ALA A 125 27.28 13.60 -12.03
N ALA A 126 26.12 14.13 -12.43
CA ALA A 126 25.99 15.40 -13.13
C ALA A 126 25.82 16.60 -12.19
N ALA A 127 25.21 16.42 -11.01
CA ALA A 127 24.87 17.49 -10.08
C ALA A 127 26.10 18.23 -9.52
N ALA A 128 25.86 19.46 -9.07
CA ALA A 128 26.81 20.27 -8.32
C ALA A 128 26.78 19.82 -6.85
N PRO A 129 27.73 18.99 -6.37
CA PRO A 129 27.58 18.29 -5.09
C PRO A 129 27.57 19.21 -3.86
N VAL A 130 28.14 20.42 -3.97
CA VAL A 130 28.07 21.44 -2.90
C VAL A 130 26.84 22.33 -3.04
N ALA A 131 26.54 22.80 -4.26
CA ALA A 131 25.44 23.75 -4.48
C ALA A 131 24.06 23.09 -4.39
N ASP A 132 23.95 21.82 -4.78
CA ASP A 132 22.73 21.01 -4.74
C ASP A 132 22.90 19.78 -3.85
N GLU A 133 23.67 19.95 -2.76
CA GLU A 133 23.89 18.91 -1.74
C GLU A 133 22.57 18.30 -1.23
N PRO A 134 21.50 19.07 -0.93
CA PRO A 134 20.26 18.49 -0.42
C PRO A 134 19.60 17.50 -1.39
N THR A 135 19.58 17.79 -2.69
CA THR A 135 19.07 16.86 -3.71
C THR A 135 19.99 15.63 -3.79
N CYS A 136 21.31 15.82 -3.74
CA CYS A 136 22.25 14.70 -3.76
C CYS A 136 22.10 13.80 -2.53
N TYR A 137 21.86 14.37 -1.35
CA TYR A 137 21.60 13.62 -0.11
C TYR A 137 20.36 12.76 -0.23
N LEU A 138 19.25 13.35 -0.69
CA LEU A 138 17.99 12.65 -0.92
C LEU A 138 18.18 11.49 -1.92
N LEU A 139 18.71 11.78 -3.10
CA LEU A 139 18.87 10.78 -4.16
C LEU A 139 19.82 9.63 -3.78
N ARG A 140 20.85 9.87 -2.94
CA ARG A 140 21.73 8.79 -2.46
C ARG A 140 20.98 7.76 -1.61
N ARG A 141 20.06 8.22 -0.76
CA ARG A 141 19.25 7.35 0.10
C ARG A 141 18.21 6.60 -0.71
N THR A 142 17.42 7.34 -1.49
CA THR A 142 16.41 6.77 -2.40
C THR A 142 17.03 5.76 -3.36
N LEU A 143 18.20 6.03 -3.93
CA LEU A 143 18.89 5.07 -4.82
C LEU A 143 19.29 3.77 -4.12
N ALA A 144 19.64 3.81 -2.83
CA ALA A 144 19.97 2.59 -2.09
C ALA A 144 18.71 1.73 -1.89
N GLU A 145 17.59 2.35 -1.53
CA GLU A 145 16.29 1.69 -1.38
C GLU A 145 15.78 1.15 -2.72
N GLU A 146 15.86 1.93 -3.81
CA GLU A 146 15.48 1.49 -5.15
C GLU A 146 16.31 0.29 -5.65
N ARG A 147 17.61 0.23 -5.33
CA ARG A 147 18.42 -0.94 -5.66
C ARG A 147 17.98 -2.20 -4.90
N ALA A 148 17.64 -2.05 -3.62
CA ALA A 148 17.08 -3.14 -2.83
C ALA A 148 15.71 -3.57 -3.38
N HIS A 149 14.87 -2.61 -3.80
CA HIS A 149 13.58 -2.91 -4.44
C HIS A 149 13.75 -3.77 -5.69
N ILE A 150 14.68 -3.39 -6.58
CA ILE A 150 14.99 -4.13 -7.81
C ILE A 150 15.44 -5.54 -7.49
N GLU A 151 16.38 -5.71 -6.55
CA GLU A 151 16.89 -7.03 -6.15
C GLU A 151 15.77 -7.93 -5.61
N GLN A 152 14.99 -7.44 -4.65
CA GLN A 152 13.91 -8.18 -4.02
C GLN A 152 12.80 -8.53 -5.02
N GLY A 153 12.40 -7.58 -5.87
CA GLY A 153 11.37 -7.79 -6.88
C GLY A 153 11.79 -8.74 -7.97
N GLN A 154 13.05 -8.71 -8.41
CA GLN A 154 13.57 -9.71 -9.34
C GLN A 154 13.68 -11.11 -8.71
N ALA A 155 14.07 -11.19 -7.44
CA ALA A 155 14.10 -12.45 -6.71
C ALA A 155 12.70 -13.07 -6.60
N LEU A 156 11.69 -12.28 -6.21
CA LEU A 156 10.30 -12.75 -6.17
C LEU A 156 9.78 -13.12 -7.56
N LEU A 157 10.03 -12.30 -8.59
CA LEU A 157 9.61 -12.61 -9.96
C LEU A 157 10.20 -13.95 -10.45
N ALA A 158 11.40 -14.32 -10.02
CA ALA A 158 12.02 -15.60 -10.37
C ALA A 158 11.35 -16.81 -9.69
N THR A 159 10.61 -16.62 -8.58
CA THR A 159 9.89 -17.71 -7.90
C THR A 159 8.47 -17.91 -8.42
N LEU A 160 7.91 -16.94 -9.14
CA LEU A 160 6.56 -17.04 -9.69
C LEU A 160 6.48 -18.04 -10.86
N PRO A 161 5.30 -18.63 -11.12
CA PRO A 161 5.06 -19.35 -12.36
C PRO A 161 5.37 -18.46 -13.56
N GLN A 162 6.32 -18.89 -14.39
CA GLN A 162 6.75 -18.09 -15.53
C GLN A 162 5.73 -18.21 -16.67
N PRO A 163 5.32 -17.08 -17.31
CA PRO A 163 4.56 -17.14 -18.55
C PRO A 163 5.42 -17.77 -19.65
N ASP A 164 4.81 -18.08 -20.80
CA ASP A 164 5.58 -18.55 -21.94
C ASP A 164 6.64 -17.50 -22.36
N PRO A 165 7.80 -17.92 -22.89
CA PRO A 165 8.89 -17.00 -23.20
C PRO A 165 8.52 -15.85 -24.14
N ALA A 166 7.58 -16.06 -25.06
CA ALA A 166 7.16 -15.02 -26.00
C ALA A 166 6.31 -13.95 -25.31
N THR A 167 5.41 -14.35 -24.40
CA THR A 167 4.64 -13.42 -23.57
C THR A 167 5.56 -12.61 -22.65
N ALA A 168 6.51 -13.28 -21.97
CA ALA A 168 7.48 -12.62 -21.09
C ALA A 168 8.31 -11.56 -21.85
N ALA A 169 8.89 -11.95 -22.98
CA ALA A 169 9.67 -11.05 -23.82
C ALA A 169 8.82 -9.91 -24.40
N GLY A 170 7.58 -10.20 -24.76
CA GLY A 170 6.63 -9.20 -25.27
C GLY A 170 6.31 -8.11 -24.26
N TRP A 171 6.15 -8.44 -22.98
CA TRP A 171 5.95 -7.42 -21.92
C TRP A 171 7.20 -6.60 -21.66
N GLN A 172 8.37 -7.25 -21.56
CA GLN A 172 9.65 -6.54 -21.42
C GLN A 172 9.85 -5.52 -22.53
N ALA A 173 9.68 -5.94 -23.80
CA ALA A 173 9.85 -5.06 -24.97
C ALA A 173 8.88 -3.88 -24.99
N ARG A 174 7.63 -4.06 -24.52
CA ARG A 174 6.65 -2.96 -24.43
C ARG A 174 7.09 -1.88 -23.44
N PHE A 175 7.62 -2.28 -22.29
CA PHE A 175 8.12 -1.33 -21.29
C PHE A 175 9.39 -0.63 -21.76
N GLU A 176 10.31 -1.36 -22.41
CA GLU A 176 11.50 -0.77 -23.03
C GLU A 176 11.13 0.26 -24.09
N GLN A 177 10.21 -0.08 -25.00
CA GLN A 177 9.72 0.85 -26.02
C GLN A 177 9.05 2.09 -25.40
N ALA A 178 8.27 1.92 -24.33
CA ALA A 178 7.64 3.03 -23.63
C ALA A 178 8.66 3.94 -22.93
N LEU A 179 9.73 3.37 -22.34
CA LEU A 179 10.84 4.14 -21.77
C LEU A 179 11.65 4.87 -22.84
N ASP A 180 11.93 4.22 -23.97
CA ASP A 180 12.61 4.84 -25.12
C ASP A 180 11.83 6.04 -25.66
N ALA A 181 10.50 5.96 -25.69
CA ALA A 181 9.63 7.06 -26.11
C ALA A 181 9.70 8.28 -25.18
N ILE A 182 10.12 8.11 -23.92
CA ILE A 182 10.37 9.22 -22.99
C ILE A 182 11.72 9.88 -23.28
N GLY A 183 12.68 9.15 -23.86
CA GLY A 183 14.03 9.65 -24.15
C GLY A 183 14.97 9.70 -22.94
N GLY A 184 14.58 9.10 -21.81
CA GLY A 184 15.38 9.01 -20.59
C GLY A 184 14.84 9.84 -19.42
N LEU A 185 14.82 9.25 -18.23
CA LEU A 185 14.26 9.89 -17.03
C LEU A 185 15.18 10.98 -16.43
N ASN A 186 16.43 11.06 -16.87
CA ASN A 186 17.44 12.04 -16.42
C ASN A 186 17.66 13.21 -17.39
N ILE A 187 16.84 13.35 -18.44
CA ILE A 187 16.96 14.44 -19.42
C ILE A 187 15.88 15.50 -19.14
N PRO A 188 16.23 16.71 -18.67
CA PRO A 188 15.24 17.77 -18.48
C PRO A 188 14.59 18.12 -19.83
N THR A 189 13.26 18.08 -19.92
CA THR A 189 12.53 18.48 -21.12
C THR A 189 11.92 19.87 -20.96
N GLU A 190 11.74 20.60 -22.06
CA GLU A 190 11.11 21.93 -22.03
C GLU A 190 9.57 21.90 -21.93
N ILE A 191 8.94 20.76 -22.24
CA ILE A 191 7.49 20.59 -22.26
C ILE A 191 7.03 19.98 -20.94
N GLU A 192 6.82 20.82 -19.93
CA GLU A 192 6.21 20.38 -18.67
C GLU A 192 5.35 21.52 -18.12
N ARG A 193 4.04 21.28 -17.97
CA ARG A 193 3.12 22.21 -17.29
C ARG A 193 2.83 21.72 -15.88
N GLU A 194 2.32 22.60 -15.03
CA GLU A 194 1.77 22.22 -13.73
C GLU A 194 0.54 21.31 -13.91
N ALA A 195 0.49 20.22 -13.13
CA ALA A 195 -0.69 19.35 -13.00
C ALA A 195 -1.57 19.81 -11.83
N VAL A 196 -2.88 19.55 -11.90
CA VAL A 196 -3.82 19.90 -10.82
C VAL A 196 -3.55 19.11 -9.53
N HIS A 197 -3.14 17.84 -9.66
CA HIS A 197 -2.75 16.93 -8.58
C HIS A 197 -1.82 15.84 -9.14
N SER A 198 -1.19 15.03 -8.26
CA SER A 198 -0.15 14.03 -8.64
C SER A 198 -0.61 12.95 -9.61
N PHE A 199 -1.92 12.78 -9.74
CA PHE A 199 -2.55 11.71 -10.50
C PHE A 199 -3.43 12.23 -11.64
N GLU A 200 -3.21 13.47 -12.08
CA GLU A 200 -3.95 14.08 -13.19
C GLU A 200 -3.91 13.19 -14.45
N GLY A 201 -5.07 12.97 -15.06
CA GLY A 201 -5.21 12.24 -16.32
C GLY A 201 -5.07 10.72 -16.22
N GLN A 202 -4.94 10.17 -15.02
CA GLN A 202 -4.93 8.72 -14.83
C GLN A 202 -6.33 8.12 -14.85
N ALA A 203 -6.46 6.97 -15.49
CA ALA A 203 -7.69 6.19 -15.44
C ALA A 203 -7.81 5.48 -14.07
N VAL A 204 -9.05 5.15 -13.72
CA VAL A 204 -9.37 4.34 -12.53
C VAL A 204 -10.04 3.06 -13.02
N ALA A 205 -9.31 1.95 -12.98
CA ALA A 205 -9.87 0.63 -13.21
C ALA A 205 -10.90 0.29 -12.12
N PRO A 206 -11.94 -0.53 -12.40
CA PRO A 206 -12.87 -0.98 -11.38
C PRO A 206 -12.17 -1.89 -10.36
N ALA A 207 -12.64 -1.87 -9.11
CA ALA A 207 -12.18 -2.81 -8.09
C ALA A 207 -12.66 -4.24 -8.40
N PRO A 208 -11.86 -5.28 -8.08
CA PRO A 208 -12.40 -6.63 -8.05
C PRO A 208 -13.46 -6.73 -6.94
N GLN A 209 -14.50 -7.55 -7.13
CA GLN A 209 -15.53 -7.74 -6.10
C GLN A 209 -15.00 -8.53 -4.90
N VAL A 210 -14.05 -9.43 -5.15
CA VAL A 210 -13.39 -10.28 -4.16
C VAL A 210 -11.89 -10.11 -4.34
N ALA A 211 -11.16 -9.87 -3.27
CA ALA A 211 -9.71 -9.81 -3.32
C ALA A 211 -9.13 -11.18 -3.70
N ALA A 212 -8.21 -11.19 -4.67
CA ALA A 212 -7.59 -12.40 -5.16
C ALA A 212 -6.68 -13.03 -4.11
N ARG A 213 -6.65 -14.36 -4.09
CA ARG A 213 -5.74 -15.20 -3.31
C ARG A 213 -5.19 -16.29 -4.22
N ASP A 214 -3.95 -16.71 -4.00
CA ASP A 214 -3.33 -17.80 -4.74
C ASP A 214 -3.89 -19.18 -4.33
N ALA A 215 -3.43 -20.22 -5.03
CA ALA A 215 -3.96 -21.57 -4.92
C ALA A 215 -3.81 -22.22 -3.53
N ARG A 216 -3.05 -21.62 -2.60
CA ARG A 216 -3.01 -22.07 -1.19
C ARG A 216 -4.34 -21.85 -0.49
N PHE A 217 -5.11 -20.84 -0.90
CA PHE A 217 -6.33 -20.44 -0.22
C PHE A 217 -7.56 -21.05 -0.89
N THR A 218 -8.44 -21.62 -0.07
CA THR A 218 -9.83 -21.90 -0.47
C THR A 218 -10.68 -20.70 -0.07
N ILE A 219 -11.43 -20.12 -1.01
CA ILE A 219 -12.33 -19.00 -0.72
C ILE A 219 -13.71 -19.56 -0.36
N GLU A 220 -14.19 -19.29 0.85
CA GLU A 220 -15.52 -19.69 1.30
C GLU A 220 -16.38 -18.47 1.61
N HIS A 221 -17.47 -18.28 0.86
CA HIS A 221 -18.38 -17.15 1.04
C HIS A 221 -19.40 -17.35 2.17
N ALA A 222 -19.61 -18.59 2.61
CA ALA A 222 -20.68 -18.97 3.54
C ALA A 222 -20.16 -19.39 4.93
N GLY A 223 -18.91 -19.04 5.26
CA GLY A 223 -18.29 -19.33 6.54
C GLY A 223 -17.77 -20.75 6.72
N PHE A 224 -17.09 -20.98 7.85
CA PHE A 224 -16.43 -22.26 8.13
C PHE A 224 -17.45 -23.38 8.37
N GLY A 225 -17.33 -24.46 7.61
CA GLY A 225 -18.17 -25.65 7.76
C GLY A 225 -17.98 -26.43 9.07
N GLN A 226 -16.85 -26.23 9.77
CA GLN A 226 -16.54 -26.89 11.04
C GLN A 226 -15.79 -25.92 11.99
N ALA A 227 -16.21 -25.88 13.25
CA ALA A 227 -15.51 -25.11 14.28
C ALA A 227 -14.17 -25.77 14.65
N PRO A 228 -13.12 -24.99 15.00
CA PRO A 228 -11.85 -25.54 15.45
C PRO A 228 -12.01 -26.49 16.65
N ALA A 229 -11.34 -27.65 16.62
CA ALA A 229 -11.38 -28.65 17.68
C ALA A 229 -10.40 -28.29 18.80
N GLY A 230 -10.87 -27.46 19.73
CA GLY A 230 -10.15 -27.14 20.97
C GLY A 230 -9.14 -25.98 20.86
N PRO A 231 -8.43 -25.66 21.96
CA PRO A 231 -7.72 -24.39 22.09
C PRO A 231 -6.55 -24.18 21.11
N GLU A 232 -5.79 -25.24 20.79
CA GLU A 232 -4.64 -25.12 19.88
C GLU A 232 -5.07 -24.87 18.43
N GLU A 233 -6.09 -25.59 17.95
CA GLU A 233 -6.64 -25.37 16.62
C GLU A 233 -7.34 -24.00 16.54
N GLN A 234 -8.01 -23.59 17.61
CA GLN A 234 -8.60 -22.25 17.72
C GLN A 234 -7.56 -21.15 17.59
N ALA A 235 -6.38 -21.29 18.19
CA ALA A 235 -5.31 -20.32 18.11
C ALA A 235 -4.73 -20.22 16.68
N ARG A 236 -4.47 -21.36 16.03
CA ARG A 236 -4.02 -21.38 14.63
C ARG A 236 -5.04 -20.76 13.69
N PHE A 237 -6.30 -21.15 13.86
CA PHE A 237 -7.41 -20.58 13.10
C PHE A 237 -7.50 -19.05 13.24
N MET A 238 -7.40 -18.53 14.46
CA MET A 238 -7.42 -17.09 14.71
C MET A 238 -6.25 -16.38 14.04
N ALA A 239 -5.03 -16.90 14.20
CA ALA A 239 -3.84 -16.31 13.60
C ALA A 239 -3.93 -16.29 12.06
N HIS A 240 -4.43 -17.37 11.44
CA HIS A 240 -4.67 -17.39 9.99
C HIS A 240 -5.74 -16.38 9.57
N ARG A 241 -6.90 -16.38 10.24
CA ARG A 241 -8.02 -15.47 9.97
C ARG A 241 -7.57 -14.01 10.07
N ASP A 242 -6.83 -13.69 11.13
CA ASP A 242 -6.39 -12.32 11.39
C ASP A 242 -5.35 -11.91 10.35
N ALA A 243 -4.41 -12.79 9.97
CA ALA A 243 -3.51 -12.51 8.86
C ALA A 243 -4.27 -12.11 7.58
N ASP A 244 -5.28 -12.88 7.18
CA ASP A 244 -6.07 -12.60 5.99
C ASP A 244 -6.97 -11.36 6.12
N ASN A 245 -7.52 -11.10 7.31
CA ASN A 245 -8.29 -9.89 7.59
C ASN A 245 -7.47 -8.61 7.46
N GLU A 246 -6.24 -8.61 7.98
CA GLU A 246 -5.33 -7.46 7.84
C GLU A 246 -4.93 -7.27 6.37
N MET A 247 -4.71 -8.36 5.63
CA MET A 247 -4.48 -8.27 4.19
C MET A 247 -5.70 -7.66 3.46
N HIS A 248 -6.93 -8.04 3.83
CA HIS A 248 -8.14 -7.39 3.32
C HIS A 248 -8.20 -5.89 3.64
N ALA A 249 -7.74 -5.46 4.82
CA ALA A 249 -7.67 -4.04 5.18
C ALA A 249 -6.65 -3.30 4.30
N ALA A 250 -5.45 -3.87 4.09
CA ALA A 250 -4.45 -3.34 3.17
C ALA A 250 -5.00 -3.15 1.75
N GLU A 251 -5.74 -4.13 1.25
CA GLU A 251 -6.34 -4.10 -0.09
C GLU A 251 -7.41 -3.01 -0.25
N LEU A 252 -8.18 -2.75 0.80
CA LEU A 252 -9.17 -1.67 0.83
C LEU A 252 -8.52 -0.29 0.90
N LEU A 253 -7.44 -0.15 1.67
CA LEU A 253 -6.63 1.07 1.73
C LEU A 253 -5.97 1.34 0.38
N GLY A 254 -5.41 0.29 -0.24
CA GLY A 254 -4.81 0.38 -1.56
C GLY A 254 -5.81 0.82 -2.61
N ARG A 255 -7.04 0.30 -2.52
CA ARG A 255 -8.13 0.74 -3.39
C ARG A 255 -8.49 2.21 -3.17
N SER A 256 -8.66 2.62 -1.91
CA SER A 256 -9.07 3.98 -1.55
C SER A 256 -8.02 5.00 -2.00
N LEU A 257 -6.73 4.67 -1.89
CA LEU A 257 -5.62 5.46 -2.41
C LEU A 257 -5.68 5.59 -3.94
N TYR A 258 -5.95 4.48 -4.65
CA TYR A 258 -5.92 4.42 -6.11
C TYR A 258 -7.10 5.16 -6.79
N GLU A 259 -8.30 5.03 -6.24
CA GLU A 259 -9.53 5.44 -6.93
C GLU A 259 -9.99 6.87 -6.64
N HIS A 260 -9.34 7.55 -5.69
CA HIS A 260 -9.63 8.93 -5.31
C HIS A 260 -8.44 9.87 -5.58
N PRO A 261 -8.01 10.01 -6.84
CA PRO A 261 -6.84 10.81 -7.19
C PRO A 261 -7.00 12.32 -6.87
N GLU A 262 -8.23 12.78 -6.66
CA GLU A 262 -8.60 14.15 -6.29
C GLU A 262 -8.32 14.51 -4.83
N MET A 263 -8.05 13.51 -3.98
CA MET A 263 -7.76 13.74 -2.58
C MET A 263 -6.42 14.48 -2.40
N PRO A 264 -6.22 15.20 -1.28
CA PRO A 264 -4.96 15.91 -1.02
C PRO A 264 -3.76 14.96 -0.99
N TRP A 265 -2.57 15.46 -1.30
CA TRP A 265 -1.35 14.62 -1.31
C TRP A 265 -1.13 13.88 0.01
N GLU A 266 -1.37 14.57 1.13
CA GLU A 266 -1.22 14.01 2.48
C GLU A 266 -2.17 12.85 2.75
N TYR A 267 -3.34 12.79 2.09
CA TYR A 267 -4.23 11.63 2.15
C TYR A 267 -3.54 10.39 1.60
N HIS A 268 -2.90 10.51 0.44
CA HIS A 268 -2.22 9.38 -0.19
C HIS A 268 -1.04 8.89 0.64
N ILE A 269 -0.32 9.79 1.31
CA ILE A 269 0.77 9.41 2.24
C ILE A 269 0.21 8.67 3.47
N ASP A 270 -0.86 9.16 4.08
CA ASP A 270 -1.49 8.50 5.22
C ASP A 270 -2.02 7.11 4.85
N MET A 271 -2.67 6.98 3.68
CA MET A 271 -3.18 5.69 3.20
C MET A 271 -2.05 4.72 2.86
N ALA A 272 -0.95 5.19 2.26
CA ALA A 272 0.21 4.35 1.97
C ALA A 272 0.88 3.84 3.27
N ARG A 273 0.96 4.70 4.28
CA ARG A 273 1.48 4.30 5.60
C ARG A 273 0.60 3.26 6.26
N GLN A 274 -0.70 3.52 6.36
CA GLN A 274 -1.63 2.58 6.98
C GLN A 274 -1.67 1.25 6.21
N LEU A 275 -1.69 1.29 4.87
CA LEU A 275 -1.65 0.09 4.05
C LEU A 275 -0.46 -0.80 4.40
N TRP A 276 0.73 -0.21 4.52
CA TRP A 276 1.91 -0.95 4.92
C TRP A 276 1.80 -1.51 6.34
N ASP A 277 1.18 -0.77 7.27
CA ASP A 277 0.89 -1.28 8.60
C ASP A 277 0.00 -2.52 8.55
N GLU A 278 -1.09 -2.52 7.77
CA GLU A 278 -1.94 -3.70 7.64
C GLU A 278 -1.23 -4.87 6.94
N VAL A 279 -0.39 -4.61 5.94
CA VAL A 279 0.45 -5.66 5.34
C VAL A 279 1.42 -6.24 6.37
N ARG A 280 2.01 -5.41 7.22
CA ARG A 280 2.90 -5.88 8.28
C ARG A 280 2.12 -6.62 9.36
N HIS A 281 0.92 -6.17 9.74
CA HIS A 281 0.03 -6.89 10.66
C HIS A 281 -0.29 -8.28 10.11
N ALA A 282 -0.65 -8.37 8.83
CA ALA A 282 -0.86 -9.65 8.15
C ALA A 282 0.36 -10.58 8.26
N VAL A 283 1.56 -10.05 8.06
CA VAL A 283 2.82 -10.81 8.22
C VAL A 283 3.10 -11.18 9.67
N LEU A 284 2.81 -10.31 10.64
CA LEU A 284 2.98 -10.62 12.07
C LEU A 284 2.09 -11.81 12.46
N TYR A 285 0.81 -11.79 12.07
CA TYR A 285 -0.11 -12.91 12.32
C TYR A 285 0.31 -14.17 11.57
N GLN A 286 0.81 -14.07 10.34
CA GLN A 286 1.40 -15.19 9.62
C GLN A 286 2.59 -15.80 10.41
N LYS A 287 3.51 -14.98 10.92
CA LYS A 287 4.68 -15.48 11.67
C LYS A 287 4.26 -16.13 12.98
N TYR A 288 3.24 -15.59 13.63
CA TYR A 288 2.66 -16.21 14.81
C TYR A 288 1.95 -17.54 14.49
N LEU A 289 1.21 -17.63 13.38
CA LEU A 289 0.63 -18.88 12.88
C LEU A 289 1.71 -19.96 12.62
N GLU A 290 2.80 -19.60 11.95
CA GLU A 290 3.94 -20.48 11.70
C GLU A 290 4.55 -21.02 13.01
N ARG A 291 4.66 -20.17 14.05
CA ARG A 291 5.12 -20.58 15.38
C ARG A 291 4.17 -21.59 16.04
N LEU A 292 2.86 -21.45 15.84
CA LEU A 292 1.85 -22.40 16.31
C LEU A 292 1.82 -23.72 15.48
N GLY A 293 2.71 -23.84 14.49
CA GLY A 293 2.81 -25.00 13.61
C GLY A 293 1.76 -25.04 12.50
N GLY A 294 1.07 -23.92 12.23
CA GLY A 294 0.16 -23.79 11.09
C GLY A 294 0.80 -23.08 9.90
N ALA A 295 0.07 -22.99 8.81
CA ALA A 295 0.47 -22.31 7.60
C ALA A 295 -0.71 -21.55 6.95
N LEU A 296 -0.40 -20.52 6.16
CA LEU A 296 -1.40 -19.88 5.32
C LEU A 296 -1.98 -20.90 4.33
N GLY A 297 -3.30 -20.91 4.22
CA GLY A 297 -4.05 -21.89 3.44
C GLY A 297 -4.58 -23.10 4.23
N ASP A 298 -4.12 -23.31 5.47
CA ASP A 298 -4.67 -24.38 6.33
C ASP A 298 -6.17 -24.20 6.62
N TYR A 299 -6.64 -22.96 6.59
CA TYR A 299 -8.04 -22.58 6.74
C TYR A 299 -8.53 -21.78 5.53
N PRO A 300 -9.84 -21.84 5.24
CA PRO A 300 -10.46 -20.99 4.23
C PRO A 300 -10.22 -19.49 4.45
N SER A 301 -9.95 -18.77 3.37
CA SER A 301 -10.04 -17.31 3.34
C SER A 301 -11.50 -16.92 3.20
N ILE A 302 -11.90 -15.92 3.98
CA ILE A 302 -13.27 -15.44 3.93
C ILE A 302 -13.32 -13.96 3.62
N PRO A 303 -13.78 -13.58 2.42
CA PRO A 303 -13.59 -12.23 1.90
C PRO A 303 -14.62 -11.23 2.46
N GLY A 304 -15.33 -11.55 3.55
CA GLY A 304 -16.39 -10.69 4.10
C GLY A 304 -15.88 -9.30 4.49
N ASN A 305 -14.66 -9.21 5.02
CA ASN A 305 -14.02 -7.93 5.38
C ASN A 305 -13.89 -6.99 4.17
N TYR A 306 -13.43 -7.53 3.04
CA TYR A 306 -13.23 -6.83 1.78
C TYR A 306 -14.54 -6.61 1.01
N THR A 307 -15.28 -7.67 0.72
CA THR A 307 -16.50 -7.67 -0.12
C THR A 307 -17.58 -6.73 0.42
N TYR A 308 -17.75 -6.67 1.74
CA TYR A 308 -18.66 -5.72 2.38
C TYR A 308 -18.21 -4.27 2.14
N ARG A 309 -16.96 -3.94 2.47
CA ARG A 309 -16.45 -2.56 2.45
C ARG A 309 -16.22 -2.03 1.05
N ILE A 310 -15.83 -2.88 0.09
CA ILE A 310 -15.68 -2.47 -1.30
C ILE A 310 -17.03 -2.11 -1.93
N GLY A 311 -18.12 -2.71 -1.45
CA GLY A 311 -19.49 -2.37 -1.84
C GLY A 311 -20.03 -1.07 -1.24
N LEU A 312 -19.35 -0.49 -0.24
CA LEU A 312 -19.70 0.82 0.29
C LEU A 312 -19.21 1.93 -0.65
N ASP A 313 -19.94 3.04 -0.67
CA ASP A 313 -19.41 4.28 -1.22
C ASP A 313 -18.21 4.77 -0.39
N PHE A 314 -17.47 5.73 -0.92
CA PHE A 314 -16.21 6.16 -0.33
C PHE A 314 -16.36 6.76 1.08
N THR A 315 -17.38 7.59 1.32
CA THR A 315 -17.55 8.24 2.63
C THR A 315 -17.95 7.22 3.70
N HIS A 316 -18.81 6.27 3.36
CA HIS A 316 -19.18 5.17 4.25
C HIS A 316 -17.99 4.22 4.47
N ARG A 317 -17.18 3.94 3.45
CA ARG A 317 -15.98 3.11 3.59
C ARG A 317 -14.95 3.75 4.51
N LEU A 318 -14.69 5.05 4.36
CA LEU A 318 -13.78 5.79 5.24
C LEU A 318 -14.24 5.76 6.68
N TYR A 319 -15.55 5.94 6.92
CA TYR A 319 -16.12 5.81 8.27
C TYR A 319 -15.97 4.39 8.81
N ASP A 320 -16.38 3.39 8.03
CA ASP A 320 -16.42 1.99 8.45
C ASP A 320 -15.04 1.42 8.77
N LEU A 321 -14.02 1.80 8.00
CA LEU A 321 -12.63 1.37 8.22
C LEU A 321 -12.02 2.11 9.42
N HIS A 322 -11.87 3.43 9.33
CA HIS A 322 -11.04 4.21 10.28
C HIS A 322 -11.72 4.52 11.62
N LEU A 323 -13.06 4.68 11.63
CA LEU A 323 -13.78 5.18 12.81
C LEU A 323 -14.63 4.12 13.47
N ARG A 324 -15.13 3.13 12.72
CA ARG A 324 -15.78 1.95 13.29
C ARG A 324 -14.79 0.81 13.50
N GLY A 325 -14.04 0.41 12.46
CA GLY A 325 -13.06 -0.67 12.50
C GLY A 325 -11.99 -0.44 13.57
N GLU A 326 -11.11 0.54 13.35
CA GLU A 326 -9.95 0.71 14.23
C GLU A 326 -10.36 1.11 15.64
N LYS A 327 -11.22 2.14 15.75
CA LYS A 327 -11.59 2.70 17.04
C LYS A 327 -12.35 1.71 17.94
N LEU A 328 -13.25 0.90 17.37
CA LEU A 328 -14.02 -0.07 18.17
C LEU A 328 -13.28 -1.40 18.33
N GLY A 329 -12.26 -1.68 17.52
CA GLY A 329 -11.39 -2.86 17.66
C GLY A 329 -10.32 -2.72 18.75
N MET A 330 -9.87 -1.50 19.08
CA MET A 330 -8.83 -1.26 20.09
C MET A 330 -9.02 -1.96 21.44
N PRO A 331 -10.22 -1.94 22.08
CA PRO A 331 -10.42 -2.62 23.36
C PRO A 331 -10.14 -4.13 23.29
N ASP A 332 -10.41 -4.77 22.16
CA ASP A 332 -10.15 -6.20 21.96
C ASP A 332 -8.65 -6.49 21.83
N LEU A 333 -7.90 -5.65 21.09
CA LEU A 333 -6.44 -5.77 21.01
C LEU A 333 -5.77 -5.67 22.39
N ILE A 334 -6.22 -4.71 23.21
CA ILE A 334 -5.74 -4.57 24.60
C ILE A 334 -6.08 -5.82 25.41
N ARG A 335 -7.33 -6.30 25.30
CA ARG A 335 -7.79 -7.51 26.01
C ARG A 335 -6.98 -8.74 25.62
N TYR A 336 -6.75 -8.99 24.33
CA TYR A 336 -5.97 -10.11 23.84
C TYR A 336 -4.51 -10.03 24.28
N ARG A 337 -3.90 -8.83 24.25
CA ARG A 337 -2.55 -8.60 24.77
C ARG A 337 -2.42 -8.96 26.25
N GLU A 338 -3.34 -8.49 27.10
CA GLU A 338 -3.28 -8.80 28.54
C GLU A 338 -3.56 -10.28 28.83
N GLN A 339 -4.46 -10.91 28.07
CA GLN A 339 -4.70 -12.35 28.16
C GLN A 339 -3.45 -13.16 27.76
N ALA A 340 -2.78 -12.78 26.68
CA ALA A 340 -1.53 -13.40 26.21
C ALA A 340 -0.43 -13.30 27.29
N ARG A 341 -0.25 -12.11 27.89
CA ARG A 341 0.69 -11.90 29.00
C ARG A 341 0.38 -12.79 30.19
N ALA A 342 -0.89 -12.89 30.58
CA ALA A 342 -1.32 -13.74 31.69
C ALA A 342 -1.10 -15.24 31.40
N ALA A 343 -1.19 -15.65 30.14
CA ALA A 343 -0.93 -17.01 29.68
C ALA A 343 0.55 -17.34 29.44
N GLY A 344 1.45 -16.34 29.52
CA GLY A 344 2.88 -16.50 29.22
C GLY A 344 3.21 -16.55 27.72
N ASP A 345 2.29 -16.11 26.86
CA ASP A 345 2.53 -16.01 25.42
C ASP A 345 3.13 -14.65 25.07
N GLU A 346 4.46 -14.56 25.19
CA GLU A 346 5.20 -13.32 24.97
C GLU A 346 5.14 -12.84 23.51
N ASP A 347 5.05 -13.76 22.54
CA ASP A 347 5.04 -13.44 21.12
C ASP A 347 3.69 -12.86 20.69
N TYR A 348 2.57 -13.45 21.15
CA TYR A 348 1.25 -12.90 20.86
C TYR A 348 1.01 -11.57 21.58
N ALA A 349 1.55 -11.42 22.80
CA ALA A 349 1.53 -10.16 23.52
C ALA A 349 2.31 -9.07 22.76
N LEU A 350 3.51 -9.37 22.25
CA LEU A 350 4.33 -8.44 21.48
C LEU A 350 3.63 -8.04 20.17
N LEU A 351 3.06 -9.02 19.47
CA LEU A 351 2.30 -8.79 18.24
C LEU A 351 1.17 -7.80 18.48
N ASN A 352 0.29 -8.08 19.45
CA ASN A 352 -0.88 -7.22 19.72
C ASN A 352 -0.46 -5.83 20.24
N ASP A 353 0.69 -5.71 20.89
CA ASP A 353 1.19 -4.41 21.36
C ASP A 353 1.61 -3.50 20.20
N TYR A 354 2.30 -4.04 19.20
CA TYR A 354 2.64 -3.28 17.99
C TYR A 354 1.42 -2.96 17.15
N VAL A 355 0.53 -3.93 16.91
CA VAL A 355 -0.73 -3.69 16.17
C VAL A 355 -1.51 -2.56 16.84
N HIS A 356 -1.70 -2.61 18.17
CA HIS A 356 -2.38 -1.54 18.90
C HIS A 356 -1.66 -0.19 18.79
N ALA A 357 -0.31 -0.15 18.79
CA ALA A 357 0.44 1.08 18.62
C ALA A 357 0.20 1.72 17.24
N ASP A 358 0.00 0.90 16.22
CA ASP A 358 -0.28 1.30 14.84
C ASP A 358 -1.76 1.70 14.65
N GLU A 359 -2.71 1.07 15.35
CA GLU A 359 -4.14 1.45 15.26
C GLU A 359 -4.45 2.87 15.78
N VAL A 360 -3.65 3.37 16.72
CA VAL A 360 -3.84 4.72 17.30
C VAL A 360 -3.74 5.83 16.24
N PRO A 361 -2.69 5.89 15.40
CA PRO A 361 -2.67 6.80 14.26
C PRO A 361 -3.70 6.47 13.18
N HIS A 362 -4.10 5.20 12.98
CA HIS A 362 -5.11 4.84 11.96
C HIS A 362 -6.47 5.53 12.21
N VAL A 363 -6.91 5.63 13.47
CA VAL A 363 -8.14 6.38 13.83
C VAL A 363 -8.08 7.85 13.40
N LYS A 364 -6.88 8.46 13.37
CA LYS A 364 -6.72 9.86 12.95
C LYS A 364 -6.99 10.04 11.47
N ASN A 365 -6.90 8.99 10.65
CA ASN A 365 -7.26 9.02 9.23
C ASN A 365 -8.76 9.24 9.01
N GLY A 366 -9.59 9.09 10.05
CA GLY A 366 -10.98 9.58 10.05
C GLY A 366 -11.11 11.08 9.76
N ARG A 367 -10.03 11.88 9.88
CA ARG A 367 -9.97 13.28 9.45
C ARG A 367 -10.29 13.47 7.96
N TRP A 368 -10.01 12.46 7.14
CA TRP A 368 -10.25 12.54 5.69
C TRP A 368 -11.73 12.51 5.34
N LEU A 369 -12.55 11.86 6.17
CA LEU A 369 -13.99 11.99 6.08
C LEU A 369 -14.45 13.42 6.42
N SER A 370 -13.92 14.02 7.50
CA SER A 370 -14.22 15.42 7.83
C SER A 370 -13.84 16.37 6.70
N TRP A 371 -12.66 16.17 6.11
CA TRP A 371 -12.18 16.95 4.96
C TRP A 371 -13.12 16.82 3.75
N LEU A 372 -13.51 15.59 3.38
CA LEU A 372 -14.45 15.34 2.28
C LEU A 372 -15.81 16.00 2.49
N LEU A 373 -16.26 16.07 3.74
CA LEU A 373 -17.54 16.66 4.11
C LEU A 373 -17.42 18.18 4.39
N GLY A 374 -16.26 18.79 4.15
CA GLY A 374 -16.04 20.22 4.42
C GLY A 374 -16.24 20.61 5.88
N ASP A 375 -15.86 19.72 6.81
CA ASP A 375 -16.07 19.83 8.25
C ASP A 375 -17.54 19.99 8.67
N ASP A 376 -18.50 19.57 7.83
CA ASP A 376 -19.94 19.57 8.16
C ASP A 376 -20.25 18.45 9.17
N ALA A 377 -20.35 18.84 10.45
CA ALA A 377 -20.69 17.94 11.55
C ALA A 377 -22.06 17.25 11.40
N ALA A 378 -23.04 17.88 10.74
CA ALA A 378 -24.35 17.27 10.50
C ALA A 378 -24.24 16.20 9.41
N ALA A 379 -23.49 16.47 8.32
CA ALA A 379 -23.19 15.47 7.30
C ALA A 379 -22.43 14.27 7.88
N PHE A 380 -21.42 14.53 8.71
CA PHE A 380 -20.66 13.49 9.37
C PHE A 380 -21.56 12.55 10.20
N LYS A 381 -22.44 13.12 11.04
CA LYS A 381 -23.41 12.34 11.83
C LYS A 381 -24.42 11.57 10.97
N ARG A 382 -24.73 12.05 9.76
CA ARG A 382 -25.57 11.29 8.82
C ARG A 382 -24.83 10.06 8.32
N VAL A 383 -23.60 10.24 7.83
CA VAL A 383 -22.74 9.13 7.35
C VAL A 383 -22.50 8.10 8.46
N GLU A 384 -22.19 8.54 9.67
CA GLU A 384 -22.07 7.65 10.84
C GLU A 384 -23.32 6.79 11.02
N ARG A 385 -24.50 7.43 11.12
CA ARG A 385 -25.75 6.70 11.35
C ARG A 385 -26.10 5.77 10.20
N GLU A 386 -25.95 6.22 8.97
CA GLU A 386 -26.23 5.43 7.75
C GLU A 386 -25.28 4.24 7.64
N THR A 387 -23.98 4.44 7.88
CA THR A 387 -22.98 3.35 7.91
C THR A 387 -23.32 2.31 8.98
N MET A 388 -23.66 2.75 10.19
CA MET A 388 -24.06 1.84 11.27
C MET A 388 -25.35 1.08 10.95
N GLN A 389 -26.31 1.69 10.23
CA GLN A 389 -27.52 1.00 9.76
C GLN A 389 -27.22 -0.04 8.67
N ILE A 390 -26.38 0.32 7.69
CA ILE A 390 -25.91 -0.59 6.64
C ILE A 390 -25.19 -1.78 7.28
N ARG A 391 -24.30 -1.51 8.23
CA ARG A 391 -23.57 -2.54 8.97
C ARG A 391 -24.52 -3.47 9.72
N ALA A 392 -25.45 -2.93 10.50
CA ALA A 392 -26.41 -3.74 11.23
C ALA A 392 -27.32 -4.56 10.31
N ALA A 393 -27.66 -4.04 9.12
CA ALA A 393 -28.42 -4.78 8.11
C ALA A 393 -27.59 -5.93 7.51
N TYR A 394 -26.31 -5.66 7.19
CA TYR A 394 -25.37 -6.68 6.74
C TYR A 394 -25.21 -7.78 7.80
N GLU A 395 -25.02 -7.41 9.07
CA GLU A 395 -24.88 -8.36 10.18
C GLU A 395 -26.13 -9.21 10.40
N ARG A 396 -27.33 -8.63 10.28
CA ARG A 396 -28.59 -9.40 10.33
C ARG A 396 -28.74 -10.35 9.15
N ALA A 397 -28.39 -9.92 7.94
CA ALA A 397 -28.48 -10.75 6.74
C ALA A 397 -27.52 -11.96 6.80
N HIS A 398 -26.42 -11.81 7.54
CA HIS A 398 -25.40 -12.83 7.75
C HIS A 398 -25.42 -13.37 9.19
N GLN A 399 -26.50 -13.21 9.95
CA GLN A 399 -26.58 -13.66 11.35
C GLN A 399 -26.47 -15.19 11.49
N ASP A 400 -26.94 -15.89 10.46
CA ASP A 400 -26.87 -17.35 10.34
C ASP A 400 -25.61 -17.79 9.59
N ASP A 401 -24.83 -16.83 9.09
CA ASP A 401 -23.51 -17.08 8.51
C ASP A 401 -22.55 -17.46 9.66
N PRO A 402 -21.95 -18.67 9.61
CA PRO A 402 -20.89 -19.07 10.53
C PRO A 402 -19.78 -18.02 10.64
N LEU A 403 -19.59 -17.18 9.61
CA LEU A 403 -18.73 -16.00 9.66
C LEU A 403 -19.05 -15.05 10.80
N LEU A 404 -20.28 -14.54 10.88
CA LEU A 404 -20.60 -13.54 11.89
C LEU A 404 -20.56 -14.15 13.29
N LYS A 405 -20.92 -15.43 13.41
CA LYS A 405 -20.75 -16.22 14.64
C LYS A 405 -19.27 -16.41 15.01
N ALA A 406 -18.34 -16.53 14.06
CA ALA A 406 -16.89 -16.61 14.31
C ALA A 406 -16.21 -15.24 14.49
N TYR A 407 -16.73 -14.18 13.87
CA TYR A 407 -16.22 -12.81 13.94
C TYR A 407 -16.72 -12.04 15.17
N THR A 408 -17.94 -12.32 15.65
CA THR A 408 -18.55 -11.65 16.83
C THR A 408 -18.76 -12.59 18.02
N GLY A 409 -18.74 -13.90 17.81
CA GLY A 409 -19.01 -14.93 18.83
C GLY A 409 -17.79 -15.52 19.53
N LEU A 410 -16.60 -14.93 19.39
CA LEU A 410 -15.47 -15.27 20.27
C LEU A 410 -15.63 -14.70 21.68
N ALA A 411 -16.46 -13.66 21.85
CA ALA A 411 -16.72 -13.08 23.16
C ALA A 411 -17.50 -14.04 24.09
N PRO A 412 -18.54 -14.78 23.66
CA PRO A 412 -19.21 -15.73 24.56
C PRO A 412 -18.41 -17.03 24.82
N ALA A 413 -17.64 -17.52 23.85
CA ALA A 413 -16.94 -18.81 23.99
C ALA A 413 -15.68 -18.74 24.87
N LEU A 414 -15.07 -17.56 25.03
CA LEU A 414 -13.92 -17.33 25.92
C LEU A 414 -14.31 -16.85 27.32
N LEU A 415 -15.59 -16.57 27.59
CA LEU A 415 -16.02 -16.01 28.86
C LEU A 415 -16.51 -17.01 29.90
N GLY A 416 -16.77 -18.28 29.54
CA GLY A 416 -17.17 -19.29 30.53
C GLY A 416 -18.33 -18.85 31.43
N THR A 417 -19.23 -18.01 30.94
CA THR A 417 -20.46 -17.65 31.65
C THR A 417 -21.58 -18.54 31.15
N ASP A 418 -21.58 -19.78 31.62
CA ASP A 418 -22.85 -20.44 31.91
C ASP A 418 -23.46 -19.72 33.11
N SER A 419 -24.44 -18.84 32.84
CA SER A 419 -25.42 -18.40 33.83
C SER A 419 -26.73 -18.03 33.15
#